data_AF-A0A753V2M9-F1
#
_entry.id   AF-A0A753V2M9-F1
#
_cell.length_a   1.000
_cell.length_b   1.000
_cell.length_c   1.000
_cell.angle_alpha   90.00
_cell.angle_beta   90.00
_cell.angle_gamma   90.00
#
_symmetry.space_group_name_H-M   'P 1'
#
loop_
_entity.id
_entity.type
_entity.pdbx_description
1 polymer ?
#
loop_
_entity_poly.entity_id
_entity_poly.type
_entity_poly.pdbx_seq_one_letter_code
_entity_poly.pdbx_strand_id
1 'polypeptide(L)'
;MAQAAARGQLDLHYQPLVDLRDHRIAGAEALMRWRHPRLGLLPPGQFLPLAESFGLMPEIGAWVLGEACRQMHKWQGPAWQPFRLAI
;
A
#
# COMPACT_ATOMS: atom_id res chain seq x y z
N MET A 1 -0.56 4.29 15.31
CA MET A 1 -0.88 3.89 13.92
C MET A 1 -2.20 3.13 13.79
N ALA A 2 -2.56 2.23 14.70
CA ALA A 2 -3.91 1.63 14.70
C ALA A 2 -5.04 2.69 14.68
N GLN A 3 -4.92 3.77 15.46
CA GLN A 3 -5.84 4.91 15.38
C GLN A 3 -5.75 5.69 14.06
N ALA A 4 -4.61 5.73 13.38
CA ALA A 4 -4.47 6.39 12.08
C ALA A 4 -5.20 5.60 10.99
N ALA A 5 -5.07 4.27 10.98
CA ALA A 5 -5.85 3.37 10.13
C ALA A 5 -7.36 3.54 10.39
N ALA A 6 -7.78 3.52 11.66
CA ALA A 6 -9.19 3.73 12.03
C ALA A 6 -9.74 5.11 11.67
N ARG A 7 -8.86 6.11 11.51
CA ARG A 7 -9.20 7.49 11.11
C ARG A 7 -9.04 7.74 9.60
N GLY A 8 -8.81 6.70 8.79
CA GLY A 8 -8.63 6.85 7.34
C GLY A 8 -7.41 7.67 6.95
N GLN A 9 -6.36 7.64 7.76
CA GLN A 9 -5.13 8.41 7.53
C GLN A 9 -4.04 7.59 6.84
N LEU A 10 -4.20 6.27 6.74
CA LEU A 10 -3.28 5.41 6.01
C LEU A 10 -3.88 5.10 4.64
N ASP A 11 -3.06 5.18 3.60
CA ASP A 11 -3.40 4.82 2.23
C ASP A 11 -2.29 3.99 1.59
N LEU A 12 -2.62 3.26 0.52
CA LEU A 12 -1.64 2.65 -0.38
C LEU A 12 -1.55 3.46 -1.66
N HIS A 13 -0.34 3.87 -2.01
CA HIS A 13 0.00 4.35 -3.34
C HIS A 13 0.58 3.21 -4.16
N TYR A 14 0.46 3.26 -5.48
CA TYR A 14 0.86 2.15 -6.34
C TYR A 14 1.87 2.61 -7.38
N GLN A 15 3.05 2.01 -7.35
CA GLN A 15 4.08 2.23 -8.36
C GLN A 15 3.98 1.15 -9.43
N PRO A 16 3.73 1.50 -10.71
CA PRO A 16 3.60 0.51 -11.77
C PRO A 16 4.89 -0.29 -12.00
N LEU A 17 4.74 -1.60 -12.18
CA LEU A 17 5.78 -2.49 -12.68
C LEU A 17 5.51 -2.74 -14.17
N VAL A 18 6.48 -2.38 -15.02
CA VAL A 18 6.35 -2.42 -16.48
C VAL A 18 7.15 -3.60 -17.03
N ASP A 19 6.53 -4.40 -17.91
CA ASP A 19 7.25 -5.40 -18.69
C ASP A 19 8.03 -4.69 -19.80
N LEU A 20 9.35 -4.88 -19.81
CA LEU A 20 10.23 -4.19 -20.76
C LEU A 20 10.13 -4.75 -22.19
N ARG A 21 9.50 -5.92 -22.39
CA ARG A 21 9.38 -6.55 -23.71
C ARG A 21 8.30 -5.88 -24.56
N ASP A 22 7.19 -5.51 -23.95
CA ASP A 22 6.01 -4.97 -24.63
C ASP A 22 5.50 -3.64 -24.03
N HIS A 23 6.20 -3.09 -23.04
CA HIS A 23 5.89 -1.84 -22.34
C HIS A 23 4.52 -1.81 -21.64
N ARG A 24 3.95 -2.99 -21.34
CA ARG A 24 2.67 -3.07 -20.62
C ARG A 24 2.88 -3.06 -19.12
N ILE A 25 1.89 -2.54 -18.39
CA ILE A 25 1.86 -2.65 -16.92
C ILE A 25 1.57 -4.11 -16.57
N ALA A 26 2.54 -4.77 -15.94
CA ALA A 26 2.46 -6.17 -15.50
C ALA A 26 2.10 -6.31 -14.01
N GLY A 27 2.13 -5.21 -13.27
CA GLY A 27 1.83 -5.20 -11.84
C GLY A 27 2.03 -3.84 -11.21
N ALA A 28 2.02 -3.81 -9.88
CA ALA A 28 2.38 -2.64 -9.09
C ALA A 28 3.03 -3.03 -7.76
N GLU A 29 3.80 -2.11 -7.18
CA GLU A 29 4.24 -2.14 -5.79
C GLU A 29 3.33 -1.24 -4.96
N ALA A 30 2.78 -1.79 -3.87
CA ALA A 30 1.94 -1.08 -2.92
C ALA A 30 2.83 -0.39 -1.88
N LEU A 31 2.82 0.94 -1.89
CA LEU A 31 3.64 1.77 -1.04
C LEU A 31 2.74 2.49 -0.04
N MET A 32 2.86 2.14 1.24
CA MET A 32 2.08 2.78 2.29
C MET A 32 2.40 4.29 2.38
N ARG A 33 1.38 5.09 2.64
CA ARG A 33 1.49 6.52 2.93
C ARG A 33 0.66 6.88 4.14
N TRP A 34 1.14 7.85 4.91
CA TRP A 34 0.38 8.41 6.03
C TRP A 34 0.00 9.85 5.72
N ARG A 35 -1.30 10.12 5.60
CA ARG A 35 -1.86 11.47 5.60
C ARG A 35 -1.92 12.01 7.03
N HIS A 36 -0.79 12.48 7.52
CA HIS A 36 -0.70 13.06 8.85
C HIS A 36 -1.40 14.44 8.87
N PRO A 37 -2.28 14.72 9.84
CA PRO A 37 -3.14 15.91 9.84
C PRO A 37 -2.39 17.25 9.85
N ARG A 38 -1.14 17.27 10.35
CA ARG A 38 -0.31 18.48 10.42
C ARG A 38 0.92 18.47 9.51
N LEU A 39 1.41 17.27 9.16
CA LEU A 39 2.68 17.12 8.44
C LEU A 39 2.46 16.76 6.96
N GLY A 40 1.20 16.57 6.55
CA GLY A 40 0.86 16.19 5.19
C GLY A 40 1.13 14.71 4.92
N LEU A 41 1.47 14.42 3.66
CA LEU A 41 1.69 13.05 3.19
C LEU A 41 3.11 12.59 3.54
N LEU A 42 3.22 11.59 4.41
CA LEU A 42 4.51 11.05 4.86
C LEU A 42 4.81 9.71 4.18
N PRO A 43 6.05 9.50 3.71
CA PRO A 43 6.52 8.20 3.22
C PRO A 43 6.83 7.24 4.39
N PRO A 44 6.88 5.93 4.14
CA PRO A 44 7.03 4.91 5.17
C PRO A 44 8.31 5.07 5.99
N GLY A 45 9.42 5.46 5.34
CA GLY A 45 10.70 5.68 6.03
C GLY A 45 10.67 6.73 7.15
N GLN A 46 9.68 7.63 7.16
CA GLN A 46 9.54 8.64 8.22
C GLN A 46 8.74 8.18 9.44
N PHE A 47 8.01 7.07 9.35
CA PHE A 47 7.13 6.64 10.45
C PHE A 47 7.20 5.14 10.77
N LEU A 48 7.64 4.29 9.84
CA LEU A 48 7.78 2.85 10.10
C LEU A 48 8.80 2.53 11.19
N PRO A 49 9.99 3.16 11.28
CA PRO A 49 10.92 2.87 12.37
C PRO A 49 10.30 3.14 13.76
N LEU A 50 9.49 4.19 13.85
CA LEU A 50 8.76 4.51 15.07
C LEU A 50 7.66 3.48 15.35
N ALA A 51 6.88 3.11 14.34
CA ALA A 51 5.86 2.08 14.47
C ALA A 51 6.44 0.72 14.91
N GLU A 52 7.61 0.36 14.40
CA GLU A 52 8.35 -0.83 14.80
C GLU A 52 8.82 -0.76 16.25
N SER A 53 9.38 0.37 16.69
CA SER A 53 9.77 0.57 18.10
C SER A 53 8.59 0.48 19.08
N PHE A 54 7.36 0.74 18.60
CA PHE A 54 6.13 0.59 19.35
C PHE A 54 5.43 -0.76 19.17
N GLY A 55 6.03 -1.70 18.42
CA GLY A 55 5.48 -3.04 18.21
C GLY A 55 4.23 -3.08 17.32
N LEU A 56 3.99 -2.06 16.49
CA LEU A 56 2.77 -1.91 15.67
C LEU A 56 2.86 -2.58 14.29
N MET A 57 3.97 -3.27 13.98
CA MET A 57 4.18 -3.88 12.67
C MET A 57 3.18 -4.99 12.33
N PRO A 58 2.75 -5.87 13.26
CA PRO A 58 1.72 -6.87 12.97
C PRO A 58 0.40 -6.24 12.51
N GLU A 59 -0.08 -5.20 13.19
CA GLU A 59 -1.32 -4.52 12.85
C GLU A 59 -1.22 -3.74 11.53
N ILE A 60 -0.07 -3.09 11.30
CA ILE A 60 0.21 -2.41 10.02
C ILE A 60 0.23 -3.43 8.88
N GLY A 61 0.93 -4.55 9.05
CA GLY A 61 1.01 -5.60 8.03
C GLY A 61 -0.36 -6.16 7.68
N ALA A 62 -1.18 -6.47 8.69
CA ALA A 62 -2.55 -6.94 8.48
C ALA A 62 -3.42 -5.91 7.74
N TRP A 63 -3.30 -4.63 8.10
CA TRP A 63 -4.03 -3.56 7.42
C TRP A 63 -3.59 -3.40 5.97
N VAL A 64 -2.29 -3.37 5.69
CA VAL A 64 -1.72 -3.24 4.34
C VAL A 64 -2.16 -4.41 3.46
N LEU A 65 -2.09 -5.65 3.95
CA LEU A 65 -2.54 -6.84 3.23
C LEU A 65 -4.03 -6.77 2.90
N GLY A 66 -4.87 -6.41 3.88
CA GLY A 66 -6.31 -6.27 3.68
C GLY A 66 -6.65 -5.23 2.61
N GLU A 67 -6.00 -4.07 2.67
CA GLU A 67 -6.22 -2.98 1.72
C GLU A 67 -5.69 -3.33 0.31
N ALA A 68 -4.53 -3.98 0.21
CA ALA A 68 -3.97 -4.48 -1.05
C ALA A 68 -4.89 -5.50 -1.73
N CYS A 69 -5.43 -6.46 -0.97
CA CYS A 69 -6.42 -7.42 -1.48
C CYS A 69 -7.70 -6.74 -1.96
N ARG A 70 -8.21 -5.78 -1.19
CA ARG A 70 -9.39 -4.99 -1.56
C ARG A 70 -9.15 -4.20 -2.86
N GLN A 71 -7.97 -3.61 -3.00
CA GLN A 71 -7.60 -2.89 -4.23
C GLN A 71 -7.47 -3.83 -5.42
N MET A 72 -6.81 -4.98 -5.24
CA MET A 72 -6.67 -5.99 -6.29
C MET A 72 -8.04 -6.44 -6.81
N HIS A 73 -9.00 -6.68 -5.91
CA HIS A 73 -10.37 -7.04 -6.29
C HIS A 73 -11.04 -5.96 -7.15
N LYS A 74 -10.86 -4.68 -6.82
CA LYS A 74 -11.40 -3.56 -7.62
C LYS A 74 -10.80 -3.46 -9.02
N TRP A 75 -9.55 -3.89 -9.19
CA TRP A 75 -8.87 -3.89 -10.48
C TRP A 75 -9.22 -5.11 -11.34
N GLN A 76 -10.01 -6.06 -10.84
CA GLN A 76 -10.44 -7.20 -11.64
C GLN A 76 -11.36 -6.73 -12.78
N GLY A 77 -10.80 -6.63 -13.98
CA GLY A 77 -11.55 -6.38 -15.22
C GLY A 77 -11.96 -7.67 -15.96
N PRO A 78 -12.82 -7.57 -16.98
CA PRO A 78 -13.40 -8.73 -17.70
C PRO A 78 -12.39 -9.61 -18.47
N ALA A 79 -11.12 -9.18 -18.60
CA ALA A 79 -10.04 -9.93 -19.23
C ALA A 79 -8.82 -10.01 -18.30
N TRP A 80 -9.00 -10.65 -17.14
CA TRP A 80 -7.97 -10.74 -16.11
C TRP A 80 -6.70 -11.41 -16.65
N GLN A 81 -5.63 -10.63 -16.83
CA GLN A 81 -4.28 -11.14 -17.01
C GLN A 81 -3.60 -11.26 -15.64
N PRO A 82 -2.55 -12.09 -15.49
CA PRO A 82 -1.81 -12.18 -14.24
C PRO A 82 -1.24 -10.81 -13.85
N PHE A 83 -1.90 -10.11 -12.93
CA PHE A 83 -1.48 -8.81 -12.39
C PHE A 83 -0.90 -9.02 -11.00
N ARG A 84 0.35 -8.64 -10.80
CA ARG A 84 1.05 -8.84 -9.52
C ARG A 84 1.01 -7.56 -8.68
N LEU A 85 0.65 -7.68 -7.42
CA LEU A 85 0.78 -6.62 -6.43
C LEU A 85 1.81 -7.04 -5.40
N ALA A 86 2.94 -6.32 -5.35
CA ALA A 86 3.97 -6.47 -4.33
C ALA A 86 3.69 -5.52 -3.15
N ILE A 87 4.14 -5.88 -1.95
CA ILE A 87 3.99 -5.14 -0.70
C ILE A 87 5.33 -5.14 0.02
#